data_AF-A0A3P7IMV2-F1
#
_entry.id   AF-A0A3P7IMV2-F1
#
_cell.length_a   1.000
_cell.length_b   1.000
_cell.length_c   1.000
_cell.angle_alpha   90.00
_cell.angle_beta   90.00
_cell.angle_gamma   90.00
#
_symmetry.space_group_name_H-M   'P 1'
#
loop_
_entity.id
_entity.type
_entity.pdbx_description
1 polymer ?
#
loop_
_entity_poly.entity_id
_entity_poly.type
_entity_poly.pdbx_seq_one_letter_code
_entity_poly.pdbx_strand_id
1 'polypeptide(L)'
;MGVFLENVRVPLPYFSIAKRTCRIGRPRIFGQFPYLIAIAVAWCICLLLTVTEVEPKGGEARTDKNYTMAVIAQSPWFQIPYPGQFGCPHVSFGLTLGFLSSCIACMMESIGDYQTCARVSHQRTPPSSSVNRGIIFEGVGSALAASVGLATGVTTYAENIALMHITKVVSRSTMQVAGVLLVLTGLFTKCAAVLASIPDAVIGGILAMGVAMITGVAISNLQLEVVRLIKNVDLRLTRNLTIMGTAILMGAVIPHHFENNRVNTGVKTMDDCLNMLLSIRMLIAGVVAFILDNTVPGATREQRGFALKDLNENISAEDDGYAPPPIVRR
;
A
#
# COMPACT_ATOMS: atom_id res chain seq x y z
N MET A 1 19.61 1.68 6.01
CA MET A 1 19.44 2.22 7.38
C MET A 1 18.51 1.35 8.23
N GLY A 2 17.26 1.10 7.81
CA GLY A 2 16.28 0.36 8.60
C GLY A 2 16.72 -1.04 9.08
N VAL A 3 17.26 -1.86 8.18
CA VAL A 3 17.72 -3.22 8.53
C VAL A 3 18.99 -3.22 9.39
N PHE A 4 19.96 -2.38 9.06
CA PHE A 4 21.26 -2.36 9.74
C PHE A 4 21.23 -1.68 11.13
N LEU A 5 20.37 -0.68 11.32
CA LEU A 5 20.30 0.11 12.56
C LEU A 5 19.03 -0.15 13.37
N GLU A 6 18.28 -1.21 13.08
CA GLU A 6 17.01 -1.53 13.74
C GLU A 6 17.14 -1.58 15.28
N ASN A 7 18.24 -2.15 15.76
CA ASN A 7 18.50 -2.34 17.19
C ASN A 7 19.11 -1.12 17.88
N VAL A 8 19.47 -0.08 17.13
CA VAL A 8 20.07 1.14 17.69
C VAL A 8 19.00 1.94 18.42
N ARG A 9 19.21 2.12 19.72
CA ARG A 9 18.32 2.91 20.57
C ARG A 9 18.90 4.30 20.75
N VAL A 10 18.18 5.29 20.24
CA VAL A 10 18.61 6.70 20.32
C VAL A 10 18.01 7.31 21.59
N PRO A 11 18.81 7.94 22.47
CA PRO A 11 18.29 8.65 23.62
C PRO A 11 17.55 9.92 23.15
N LEU A 12 16.23 9.95 23.30
CA LEU A 12 15.40 11.11 23.03
C LEU A 12 14.73 11.63 24.30
N PRO A 13 14.82 12.93 24.59
CA PRO A 13 14.01 13.52 25.65
C PRO A 13 12.54 13.49 25.23
N TYR A 14 11.66 12.97 26.08
CA TYR A 14 10.22 13.07 25.90
C TYR A 14 9.58 13.60 27.19
N PHE A 15 8.53 14.41 27.01
CA PHE A 15 7.78 14.96 28.11
C PHE A 15 6.62 14.04 28.46
N SER A 16 6.63 13.44 29.67
CA SER A 16 5.52 12.61 30.12
C SER A 16 4.43 13.50 30.70
N ILE A 17 3.31 13.64 29.97
CA ILE A 17 2.15 14.43 30.40
C ILE A 17 1.60 13.91 31.75
N ALA A 18 1.52 12.58 31.92
CA ALA A 18 1.01 11.95 33.14
C ALA A 18 1.87 12.22 34.38
N LYS A 19 3.20 12.34 34.22
CA LYS A 19 4.13 12.54 35.34
C LYS A 19 4.66 13.97 35.43
N ARG A 20 4.31 14.85 34.48
CA ARG A 20 4.84 16.22 34.31
C ARG A 20 6.37 16.31 34.42
N THR A 21 7.09 15.25 34.06
CA THR A 21 8.57 15.18 34.11
C THR A 21 9.13 14.92 32.72
N CYS A 22 10.24 15.58 32.38
CA CYS A 22 11.04 15.26 31.21
C CYS A 22 11.87 14.01 31.50
N ARG A 23 11.72 12.96 30.67
CA ARG A 23 12.47 11.70 30.80
C ARG A 23 13.16 11.39 29.48
N ILE A 24 14.30 10.69 29.55
CA ILE A 24 15.00 10.22 28.36
C ILE A 24 14.45 8.84 28.02
N GLY A 25 13.72 8.76 26.92
CA GLY A 25 13.30 7.51 26.30
C GLY A 25 14.40 6.99 25.39
N ARG A 26 14.42 5.68 25.14
CA ARG A 26 15.36 5.04 24.21
C ARG A 26 14.61 4.30 23.08
N PRO A 27 13.81 5.01 22.26
CA PRO A 27 13.08 4.40 21.16
C PRO A 27 14.03 3.88 20.06
N ARG A 28 13.55 2.88 19.31
CA ARG A 28 14.22 2.33 18.12
C ARG A 28 13.81 3.14 16.88
N ILE A 29 14.27 4.39 16.79
CA ILE A 29 13.81 5.33 15.75
C ILE A 29 14.08 4.78 14.34
N PHE A 30 15.25 4.19 14.11
CA PHE A 30 15.63 3.63 12.81
C PHE A 30 14.81 2.39 12.42
N GLY A 31 14.31 1.64 13.39
CA GLY A 31 13.39 0.52 13.14
C GLY A 31 11.93 0.95 12.95
N GLN A 32 11.51 2.04 13.60
CA GLN A 32 10.12 2.52 13.56
C GLN A 32 9.83 3.46 12.38
N PHE A 33 10.79 4.30 11.98
CA PHE A 33 10.63 5.29 10.92
C PHE A 33 11.72 5.21 9.82
N PRO A 34 12.08 4.01 9.32
CA PRO A 34 13.17 3.88 8.36
C PRO A 34 12.91 4.64 7.06
N TYR A 35 11.66 4.68 6.59
CA TYR A 35 11.27 5.40 5.37
C TYR A 35 11.45 6.90 5.52
N LEU A 36 10.84 7.52 6.54
CA LEU A 36 10.92 8.97 6.74
C LEU A 36 12.37 9.45 6.94
N ILE A 37 13.19 8.68 7.66
CA ILE A 37 14.61 9.00 7.86
C ILE A 37 15.36 8.88 6.53
N ALA A 38 15.12 7.83 5.74
CA ALA A 38 15.76 7.67 4.44
C ALA A 38 15.42 8.83 3.49
N ILE A 39 14.16 9.27 3.47
CA ILE A 39 13.70 10.42 2.68
C ILE A 39 14.42 11.69 3.13
N ALA A 40 14.44 11.97 4.44
CA ALA A 40 15.06 13.16 4.98
C ALA A 40 16.57 13.21 4.70
N VAL A 41 17.27 12.07 4.83
CA VAL A 41 18.71 11.97 4.55
C VAL A 41 18.98 12.12 3.05
N ALA A 42 18.23 11.42 2.19
CA ALA A 42 18.39 11.52 0.74
C ALA A 42 18.12 12.95 0.25
N TRP A 43 17.06 13.58 0.75
CA TRP A 43 16.74 14.97 0.45
C TRP A 43 17.83 15.94 0.94
N CYS A 44 18.39 15.71 2.14
CA CYS A 44 19.51 16.50 2.64
C CYS A 44 20.77 16.35 1.77
N ILE A 45 21.07 15.14 1.29
CA ILE A 45 22.17 14.91 0.35
C ILE A 45 21.93 15.65 -0.97
N CYS A 46 20.72 15.56 -1.54
CA CYS A 46 20.34 16.31 -2.75
C CYS A 46 20.48 17.83 -2.55
N LEU A 47 20.09 18.34 -1.38
CA LEU A 47 20.25 19.74 -1.02
C LEU A 47 21.73 20.13 -0.95
N LEU A 48 22.58 19.30 -0.33
CA LEU A 48 24.02 19.54 -0.28
C LEU A 48 24.65 19.53 -1.68
N LEU A 49 24.28 18.58 -2.54
CA LEU A 49 24.74 18.52 -3.93
C LEU A 49 24.31 19.76 -4.75
N THR A 50 23.11 20.28 -4.45
CA THR A 50 22.59 21.50 -5.07
C THR A 50 23.36 22.73 -4.60
N VAL A 51 23.58 22.88 -3.28
CA VAL A 51 24.30 24.03 -2.70
C VAL A 51 25.77 24.05 -3.07
N THR A 52 26.39 22.87 -3.21
CA THR A 52 27.80 22.73 -3.63
C THR A 52 28.01 22.83 -5.14
N GLU A 53 26.94 23.02 -5.93
CA GLU A 53 26.96 23.06 -7.40
C GLU A 53 27.65 21.83 -8.05
N VAL A 54 27.67 20.70 -7.34
CA VAL A 54 28.17 19.42 -7.86
C VAL A 54 27.18 18.82 -8.85
N GLU A 55 25.88 19.04 -8.62
CA GLU A 55 24.82 18.62 -9.54
C GLU A 55 24.59 19.68 -10.63
N PRO A 56 24.64 19.30 -11.93
CA PRO A 56 24.47 20.24 -13.04
C PRO A 56 23.11 20.95 -13.00
N LYS A 57 23.06 22.15 -13.58
CA LYS A 57 21.81 22.92 -13.71
C LYS A 57 20.83 22.14 -14.60
N GLY A 58 19.74 21.65 -14.00
CA GLY A 58 18.75 20.79 -14.64
C GLY A 58 18.87 19.30 -14.28
N GLY A 59 19.81 18.92 -13.41
CA GLY A 59 19.93 17.55 -12.91
C GLY A 59 18.70 17.07 -12.13
N GLU A 60 18.44 15.76 -12.19
CA GLU A 60 17.25 15.14 -11.57
C GLU A 60 17.30 15.14 -10.04
N ALA A 61 18.50 15.26 -9.46
CA ALA A 61 18.72 15.32 -8.02
C ALA A 61 18.69 16.74 -7.44
N ARG A 62 18.49 17.77 -8.28
CA ARG A 62 18.60 19.17 -7.88
C ARG A 62 17.31 19.65 -7.17
N THR A 63 17.46 20.34 -6.04
CA THR A 63 16.32 20.76 -5.18
C THR A 63 15.78 22.15 -5.50
N ASP A 64 16.49 22.95 -6.29
CA ASP A 64 16.16 24.37 -6.61
C ASP A 64 15.47 24.53 -7.99
N LYS A 65 14.84 23.47 -8.51
CA LYS A 65 14.15 23.53 -9.81
C LYS A 65 13.10 24.66 -9.81
N ASN A 66 13.10 25.50 -10.85
CA ASN A 66 12.27 26.73 -10.92
C ASN A 66 10.77 26.45 -10.71
N TYR A 67 10.25 25.37 -11.26
CA TYR A 67 8.84 25.01 -11.09
C TYR A 67 8.50 24.65 -9.64
N THR A 68 9.40 23.93 -8.97
CA THR A 68 9.24 23.54 -7.57
C THR A 68 9.24 24.75 -6.64
N MET A 69 10.17 25.68 -6.85
CA MET A 69 10.22 26.93 -6.08
C MET A 69 8.98 27.79 -6.32
N ALA A 70 8.48 27.83 -7.57
CA ALA A 70 7.23 28.51 -7.89
C ALA A 70 6.03 27.87 -7.17
N VAL A 71 5.93 26.54 -7.11
CA VAL A 71 4.87 25.82 -6.37
C VAL A 71 4.93 26.13 -4.87
N ILE A 72 6.12 26.16 -4.26
CA ILE A 72 6.28 26.54 -2.85
C ILE A 72 5.89 28.00 -2.63
N ALA A 73 6.25 28.92 -3.53
CA ALA A 73 5.92 30.33 -3.38
C ALA A 73 4.42 30.60 -3.56
N GLN A 74 3.81 30.03 -4.60
CA GLN A 74 2.43 30.32 -5.03
C GLN A 74 1.35 29.53 -4.28
N SER A 75 1.71 28.40 -3.67
CA SER A 75 0.74 27.59 -2.92
C SER A 75 0.12 28.38 -1.75
N PRO A 76 -1.19 28.30 -1.51
CA PRO A 76 -1.78 28.87 -0.30
C PRO A 76 -1.32 28.10 0.94
N TRP A 77 -1.51 28.70 2.12
CA TRP A 77 -1.25 28.01 3.41
C TRP A 77 -2.31 26.97 3.73
N PHE A 78 -3.56 27.26 3.38
CA PHE A 78 -4.71 26.39 3.58
C PHE A 78 -5.54 26.31 2.31
N GLN A 79 -5.91 25.11 1.89
CA GLN A 79 -6.86 24.90 0.80
C GLN A 79 -7.72 23.68 1.10
N ILE A 80 -9.02 23.82 0.92
CA ILE A 80 -9.97 22.71 1.03
C ILE A 80 -10.35 22.32 -0.41
N PRO A 81 -10.03 21.10 -0.87
CA PRO A 81 -10.50 20.64 -2.16
C PRO A 81 -12.01 20.44 -2.12
N TYR A 82 -12.72 20.93 -3.13
CA TYR A 82 -14.17 20.78 -3.23
C TYR A 82 -14.54 19.90 -4.42
N PRO A 83 -15.66 19.15 -4.34
CA PRO A 83 -16.10 18.30 -5.43
C PRO A 83 -16.29 19.08 -6.73
N GLY A 84 -15.78 18.55 -7.85
CA GLY A 84 -15.92 19.17 -9.17
C GLY A 84 -14.98 20.34 -9.45
N GLN A 85 -13.95 20.57 -8.62
CA GLN A 85 -12.94 21.61 -8.83
C GLN A 85 -12.23 21.52 -10.21
N PHE A 86 -12.14 20.32 -10.79
CA PHE A 86 -11.44 20.05 -12.04
C PHE A 86 -12.38 19.86 -13.25
N GLY A 87 -13.66 20.20 -13.11
CA GLY A 87 -14.67 20.09 -14.16
C GLY A 87 -15.59 18.87 -14.01
N CYS A 88 -16.51 18.71 -14.96
CA CYS A 88 -17.49 17.62 -14.97
C CYS A 88 -16.85 16.27 -15.33
N PRO A 89 -17.33 15.15 -14.76
CA PRO A 89 -16.80 13.82 -15.06
C PRO A 89 -17.05 13.47 -16.52
N HIS A 90 -15.98 13.16 -17.25
CA HIS A 90 -16.07 12.66 -18.62
C HIS A 90 -15.84 11.15 -18.64
N VAL A 91 -16.77 10.41 -19.24
CA VAL A 91 -16.67 8.95 -19.33
C VAL A 91 -16.00 8.60 -20.66
N SER A 92 -14.91 7.83 -20.58
CA SER A 92 -14.27 7.22 -21.75
C SER A 92 -14.32 5.71 -21.59
N PHE A 93 -14.86 5.00 -22.58
CA PHE A 93 -15.08 3.57 -22.49
C PHE A 93 -13.79 2.78 -22.21
N GLY A 94 -12.68 3.12 -22.87
CA GLY A 94 -11.39 2.46 -22.67
C GLY A 94 -10.84 2.66 -21.25
N LEU A 95 -10.90 3.90 -20.73
CA LEU A 95 -10.48 4.19 -19.36
C LEU A 95 -11.37 3.48 -18.34
N THR A 96 -12.70 3.46 -18.56
CA THR A 96 -13.64 2.77 -17.67
C THR A 96 -13.32 1.29 -17.56
N LEU A 97 -13.04 0.60 -18.67
CA LEU A 97 -12.70 -0.82 -18.65
C LEU A 97 -11.40 -1.11 -17.92
N GLY A 98 -10.37 -0.29 -18.12
CA GLY A 98 -9.12 -0.52 -17.42
C GLY A 98 -9.17 -0.13 -15.93
N PHE A 99 -9.91 0.91 -15.56
CA PHE A 99 -10.19 1.19 -14.14
C PHE A 99 -11.02 0.07 -13.51
N LEU A 100 -11.99 -0.52 -14.22
CA LEU A 100 -12.75 -1.66 -13.74
C LEU A 100 -11.84 -2.88 -13.48
N SER A 101 -10.92 -3.16 -14.40
CA SER A 101 -9.93 -4.23 -14.21
C SER A 101 -8.99 -3.95 -13.02
N SER A 102 -8.53 -2.71 -12.88
CA SER A 102 -7.74 -2.27 -11.73
C SER A 102 -8.52 -2.46 -10.42
N CYS A 103 -9.79 -2.08 -10.37
CA CYS A 103 -10.66 -2.29 -9.21
C CYS A 103 -10.80 -3.77 -8.85
N ILE A 104 -10.91 -4.68 -9.83
CA ILE A 104 -10.96 -6.12 -9.58
C ILE A 104 -9.64 -6.61 -8.96
N ALA A 105 -8.51 -6.14 -9.48
CA ALA A 105 -7.20 -6.48 -8.93
C ALA A 105 -7.06 -5.95 -7.49
N CYS A 106 -7.45 -4.70 -7.22
CA CYS A 106 -7.44 -4.12 -5.87
C CYS A 106 -8.38 -4.86 -4.92
N MET A 107 -9.57 -5.28 -5.35
CA MET A 107 -10.47 -6.07 -4.50
C MET A 107 -9.84 -7.40 -4.08
N MET A 108 -9.13 -8.08 -4.99
CA MET A 108 -8.41 -9.32 -4.67
C MET A 108 -7.29 -9.07 -3.65
N GLU A 109 -6.55 -7.97 -3.80
CA GLU A 109 -5.53 -7.52 -2.86
C GLU A 109 -6.12 -7.22 -1.47
N SER A 110 -7.18 -6.39 -1.40
CA SER A 110 -7.86 -6.01 -0.15
C SER A 110 -8.38 -7.22 0.63
N ILE A 111 -8.89 -8.26 -0.06
CA ILE A 111 -9.32 -9.50 0.62
C ILE A 111 -8.13 -10.18 1.32
N GLY A 112 -6.96 -10.24 0.68
CA GLY A 112 -5.74 -10.79 1.27
C GLY A 112 -5.23 -9.93 2.44
N ASP A 113 -5.34 -8.61 2.31
CA ASP A 113 -4.96 -7.66 3.35
C ASP A 113 -5.84 -7.78 4.59
N TYR A 114 -7.16 -7.94 4.44
CA TYR A 114 -8.07 -8.14 5.58
C TYR A 114 -7.75 -9.44 6.33
N GLN A 115 -7.44 -10.52 5.61
CA GLN A 115 -7.01 -11.77 6.23
C GLN A 115 -5.67 -11.63 6.96
N THR A 116 -4.72 -10.90 6.36
CA THR A 116 -3.41 -10.64 6.98
C THR A 116 -3.56 -9.76 8.22
N CYS A 117 -4.38 -8.71 8.15
CA CYS A 117 -4.70 -7.85 9.28
C CYS A 117 -5.37 -8.62 10.43
N ALA A 118 -6.29 -9.55 10.11
CA ALA A 118 -6.87 -10.45 11.11
C ALA A 118 -5.81 -11.32 11.80
N ARG A 119 -4.87 -11.89 11.05
CA ARG A 119 -3.76 -12.68 11.60
C ARG A 119 -2.85 -11.84 12.50
N VAL A 120 -2.48 -10.63 12.06
CA VAL A 120 -1.62 -9.71 12.81
C VAL A 120 -2.31 -9.20 14.08
N SER A 121 -3.63 -9.02 14.05
CA SER A 121 -4.44 -8.64 15.21
C SER A 121 -4.81 -9.81 16.13
N HIS A 122 -4.37 -11.03 15.82
CA HIS A 122 -4.77 -12.26 16.51
C HIS A 122 -6.29 -12.44 16.60
N GLN A 123 -7.01 -12.00 15.56
CA GLN A 123 -8.44 -12.18 15.41
C GLN A 123 -8.74 -13.40 14.51
N ARG A 124 -9.98 -13.91 14.62
CA ARG A 124 -10.50 -14.94 13.71
C ARG A 124 -10.52 -14.46 12.26
N THR A 125 -10.66 -15.37 11.31
CA THR A 125 -10.88 -14.99 9.90
C THR A 125 -12.08 -14.04 9.77
N PRO A 126 -11.96 -12.94 9.02
CA PRO A 126 -13.04 -11.96 8.91
C PRO A 126 -14.28 -12.60 8.27
N PRO A 127 -15.48 -12.42 8.87
CA PRO A 127 -16.71 -12.90 8.26
C PRO A 127 -17.00 -12.14 6.96
N SER A 128 -17.72 -12.79 6.04
CA SER A 128 -18.07 -12.21 4.73
C SER A 128 -18.78 -10.86 4.84
N SER A 129 -19.62 -10.66 5.86
CA SER A 129 -20.30 -9.39 6.12
C SER A 129 -19.33 -8.24 6.39
N SER A 130 -18.22 -8.50 7.09
CA SER A 130 -17.19 -7.50 7.39
C SER A 130 -16.29 -7.22 6.19
N VAL A 131 -15.95 -8.25 5.42
CA VAL A 131 -15.23 -8.09 4.14
C VAL A 131 -16.04 -7.24 3.17
N ASN A 132 -17.33 -7.54 3.00
CA ASN A 132 -18.24 -6.78 2.13
C ASN A 132 -18.34 -5.32 2.56
N ARG A 133 -18.45 -5.06 3.87
CA ARG A 133 -18.43 -3.69 4.41
C ARG A 133 -17.11 -2.97 4.10
N GLY A 134 -15.98 -3.64 4.27
CA GLY A 134 -14.65 -3.08 3.95
C GLY A 134 -14.57 -2.63 2.49
N ILE A 135 -14.92 -3.53 1.56
CA ILE A 135 -14.90 -3.25 0.11
C ILE A 135 -15.86 -2.10 -0.24
N ILE A 136 -17.05 -2.04 0.37
CA ILE A 136 -17.99 -0.91 0.17
C ILE A 136 -17.35 0.41 0.61
N PHE A 137 -16.68 0.45 1.77
CA PHE A 137 -16.01 1.66 2.24
C PHE A 137 -14.83 2.08 1.35
N GLU A 138 -14.08 1.14 0.78
CA GLU A 138 -13.04 1.43 -0.22
C GLU A 138 -13.62 2.04 -1.50
N GLY A 139 -14.74 1.48 -2.00
CA GLY A 139 -15.45 2.01 -3.16
C GLY A 139 -16.02 3.41 -2.91
N VAL A 140 -16.65 3.65 -1.75
CA VAL A 140 -17.14 4.97 -1.35
C VAL A 140 -15.97 5.95 -1.20
N GLY A 141 -14.86 5.52 -0.57
CA GLY A 141 -13.65 6.33 -0.44
C GLY A 141 -13.06 6.72 -1.79
N SER A 142 -13.04 5.78 -2.74
CA SER A 142 -12.60 6.03 -4.12
C SER A 142 -13.53 7.00 -4.87
N ALA A 143 -14.85 6.88 -4.69
CA ALA A 143 -15.81 7.81 -5.28
C ALA A 143 -15.66 9.23 -4.70
N LEU A 144 -15.44 9.35 -3.39
CA LEU A 144 -15.17 10.63 -2.73
C LEU A 144 -13.85 11.23 -3.23
N ALA A 145 -12.77 10.43 -3.29
CA ALA A 145 -11.48 10.84 -3.83
C ALA A 145 -11.60 11.34 -5.28
N ALA A 146 -12.30 10.59 -6.14
CA ALA A 146 -12.54 11.00 -7.51
C ALA A 146 -13.34 12.31 -7.60
N SER A 147 -14.34 12.51 -6.73
CA SER A 147 -15.15 13.74 -6.75
C SER A 147 -14.33 14.99 -6.43
N VAL A 148 -13.35 14.90 -5.52
CA VAL A 148 -12.43 15.98 -5.18
C VAL A 148 -11.23 16.09 -6.13
N GLY A 149 -11.18 15.28 -7.19
CA GLY A 149 -10.18 15.37 -8.25
C GLY A 149 -8.93 14.51 -8.07
N LEU A 150 -8.93 13.53 -7.17
CA LEU A 150 -7.87 12.51 -7.17
C LEU A 150 -8.04 11.60 -8.39
N ALA A 151 -6.98 11.46 -9.17
CA ALA A 151 -6.94 10.59 -10.35
C ALA A 151 -6.67 9.10 -10.02
N THR A 152 -6.62 8.74 -8.73
CA THR A 152 -6.25 7.40 -8.25
C THR A 152 -7.32 6.82 -7.34
N GLY A 153 -7.44 5.48 -7.35
CA GLY A 153 -8.32 4.74 -6.44
C GLY A 153 -7.74 4.66 -5.03
N VAL A 154 -8.62 4.49 -4.05
CA VAL A 154 -8.25 4.30 -2.63
C VAL A 154 -8.39 2.82 -2.30
N THR A 155 -7.35 2.25 -1.69
CA THR A 155 -7.30 0.85 -1.28
C THR A 155 -6.65 0.69 0.09
N THR A 156 -6.71 -0.51 0.66
CA THR A 156 -5.97 -0.86 1.87
C THR A 156 -4.46 -0.91 1.59
N TYR A 157 -3.66 -0.40 2.52
CA TYR A 157 -2.20 -0.37 2.39
C TYR A 157 -1.56 -1.56 3.14
N ALA A 158 -1.07 -2.55 2.39
CA ALA A 158 -0.30 -3.68 2.93
C ALA A 158 0.91 -3.24 3.77
N GLU A 159 1.54 -2.12 3.43
CA GLU A 159 2.65 -1.53 4.20
C GLU A 159 2.24 -1.16 5.63
N ASN A 160 1.03 -0.63 5.83
CA ASN A 160 0.51 -0.31 7.15
C ASN A 160 0.26 -1.59 7.96
N ILE A 161 -0.15 -2.68 7.31
CA ILE A 161 -0.33 -4.00 7.95
C ILE A 161 1.02 -4.57 8.39
N ALA A 162 2.05 -4.45 7.55
CA ALA A 162 3.40 -4.84 7.91
C ALA A 162 3.95 -4.03 9.10
N LEU A 163 3.68 -2.72 9.15
CA LEU A 163 4.03 -1.89 10.30
C LEU A 163 3.30 -2.31 11.57
N MET A 164 2.02 -2.72 11.49
CA MET A 164 1.30 -3.28 12.65
C MET A 164 1.96 -4.56 13.16
N HIS A 165 2.47 -5.41 12.26
CA HIS A 165 3.19 -6.62 12.63
C HIS A 165 4.48 -6.34 13.42
N ILE A 166 5.21 -5.29 13.04
CA ILE A 166 6.47 -4.87 13.70
C ILE A 166 6.20 -4.13 15.00
N THR A 167 5.30 -3.14 14.97
CA THR A 167 5.02 -2.25 16.12
C THR A 167 4.19 -2.94 17.20
N LYS A 168 3.48 -4.03 16.87
CA LYS A 168 2.53 -4.73 17.74
C LYS A 168 1.41 -3.82 18.27
N VAL A 169 1.11 -2.74 17.54
CA VAL A 169 0.00 -1.83 17.85
C VAL A 169 -1.07 -2.01 16.78
N VAL A 170 -2.18 -2.66 17.15
CA VAL A 170 -3.30 -2.97 16.24
C VAL A 170 -4.60 -2.29 16.68
N SER A 171 -4.49 -1.20 17.43
CA SER A 171 -5.65 -0.47 17.97
C SER A 171 -6.34 0.35 16.88
N ARG A 172 -7.68 0.24 16.81
CA ARG A 172 -8.54 1.03 15.90
C ARG A 172 -8.39 2.54 16.14
N SER A 173 -8.27 2.96 17.40
CA SER A 173 -8.13 4.38 17.75
C SER A 173 -6.85 4.99 17.21
N THR A 174 -5.76 4.22 17.15
CA THR A 174 -4.51 4.66 16.53
C THR A 174 -4.72 4.99 15.06
N MET A 175 -5.46 4.15 14.33
CA MET A 175 -5.75 4.36 12.91
C MET A 175 -6.70 5.56 12.69
N GLN A 176 -7.68 5.76 13.57
CA GLN A 176 -8.57 6.92 13.53
C GLN A 176 -7.80 8.24 13.74
N VAL A 177 -6.92 8.28 14.75
CA VAL A 177 -6.07 9.45 15.02
C VAL A 177 -5.13 9.71 13.85
N ALA A 178 -4.52 8.67 13.28
CA ALA A 178 -3.68 8.81 12.09
C ALA A 178 -4.47 9.38 10.90
N GLY A 179 -5.69 8.90 10.65
CA GLY A 179 -6.57 9.42 9.59
C GLY A 179 -6.91 10.91 9.79
N VAL A 180 -7.27 11.31 11.01
CA VAL A 180 -7.55 12.73 11.32
C VAL A 180 -6.30 13.59 11.13
N LEU A 181 -5.13 13.12 11.57
CA LEU A 181 -3.86 13.85 11.36
C LEU A 181 -3.52 14.00 9.88
N LEU A 182 -3.76 12.97 9.06
CA LEU A 182 -3.54 13.04 7.61
C LEU A 182 -4.49 14.04 6.95
N VAL A 183 -5.77 14.09 7.36
CA VAL A 183 -6.73 15.10 6.88
C VAL A 183 -6.25 16.50 7.25
N LEU A 184 -5.90 16.74 8.51
CA LEU A 184 -5.41 18.06 8.97
C LEU A 184 -4.13 18.49 8.24
N THR A 185 -3.21 17.55 8.01
CA THR A 185 -1.96 17.83 7.28
C THR A 185 -2.22 18.08 5.80
N GLY A 186 -3.19 17.39 5.20
CA GLY A 186 -3.59 17.58 3.81
C GLY A 186 -4.24 18.94 3.56
N LEU A 187 -4.96 19.49 4.55
CA LEU A 187 -5.51 20.86 4.48
C LEU A 187 -4.40 21.92 4.49
N PHE A 188 -3.22 21.59 5.01
CA PHE A 188 -2.06 22.47 5.04
C PHE A 188 -1.22 22.30 3.77
N THR A 189 -1.63 23.00 2.71
CA THR A 189 -1.08 22.84 1.35
C THR A 189 0.40 23.19 1.21
N LYS A 190 0.99 23.94 2.14
CA LYS A 190 2.44 24.16 2.16
C LYS A 190 3.22 22.88 2.46
N CYS A 191 2.70 21.99 3.32
CA CYS A 191 3.32 20.68 3.52
C CYS A 191 3.28 19.88 2.21
N ALA A 192 2.16 19.90 1.48
CA ALA A 192 2.06 19.24 0.18
C ALA A 192 3.03 19.85 -0.85
N ALA A 193 3.21 21.18 -0.86
CA ALA A 193 4.16 21.86 -1.74
C ALA A 193 5.62 21.50 -1.45
N VAL A 194 5.97 21.30 -0.17
CA VAL A 194 7.30 20.79 0.23
C VAL A 194 7.47 19.32 -0.16
N LEU A 195 6.44 18.49 -0.03
CA LEU A 195 6.53 17.11 -0.51
C LEU A 195 6.68 17.04 -2.03
N ALA A 196 6.02 17.93 -2.77
CA ALA A 196 6.18 18.09 -4.20
C ALA A 196 7.56 18.66 -4.61
N SER A 197 8.37 19.12 -3.64
CA SER A 197 9.75 19.58 -3.89
C SER A 197 10.82 18.51 -3.75
N ILE A 198 10.43 17.30 -3.38
CA ILE A 198 11.33 16.17 -3.32
C ILE A 198 11.78 15.82 -4.75
N PRO A 199 13.10 15.73 -5.02
CA PRO A 199 13.62 15.41 -6.34
C PRO A 199 13.21 14.02 -6.83
N ASP A 200 13.06 13.87 -8.15
CA ASP A 200 12.61 12.64 -8.80
C ASP A 200 13.52 11.45 -8.50
N ALA A 201 14.83 11.69 -8.36
CA ALA A 201 15.81 10.67 -7.94
C ALA A 201 15.48 10.05 -6.57
N VAL A 202 15.01 10.86 -5.62
CA VAL A 202 14.61 10.41 -4.29
C VAL A 202 13.30 9.62 -4.37
N ILE A 203 12.34 10.12 -5.16
CA ILE A 203 11.05 9.44 -5.39
C ILE A 203 11.27 8.04 -5.97
N GLY A 204 12.15 7.89 -6.97
CA GLY A 204 12.51 6.60 -7.55
C GLY A 204 13.07 5.62 -6.51
N GLY A 205 13.94 6.09 -5.61
CA GLY A 205 14.48 5.28 -4.51
C GLY A 205 13.41 4.82 -3.51
N ILE A 206 12.48 5.71 -3.14
CA ILE A 206 11.36 5.38 -2.24
C ILE A 206 10.47 4.33 -2.88
N LEU A 207 10.11 4.50 -4.16
CA LEU A 207 9.26 3.56 -4.90
C LEU A 207 9.91 2.18 -5.01
N ALA A 208 11.21 2.12 -5.32
CA ALA A 208 11.94 0.85 -5.36
C ALA A 208 11.94 0.14 -4.00
N MET A 209 12.13 0.88 -2.91
CA MET A 209 12.08 0.32 -1.56
C MET A 209 10.67 -0.11 -1.15
N GLY A 210 9.63 0.64 -1.53
CA GLY A 210 8.22 0.28 -1.32
C GLY A 210 7.89 -1.04 -2.02
N VAL A 211 8.23 -1.17 -3.31
CA VAL A 211 8.04 -2.42 -4.07
C VAL A 211 8.78 -3.59 -3.43
N ALA A 212 10.02 -3.39 -2.97
CA ALA A 212 10.78 -4.43 -2.28
C ALA A 212 10.12 -4.86 -0.94
N MET A 213 9.61 -3.91 -0.16
CA MET A 213 8.91 -4.22 1.10
C MET A 213 7.58 -4.91 0.85
N ILE A 214 6.76 -4.42 -0.08
CA ILE A 214 5.50 -5.07 -0.47
C ILE A 214 5.76 -6.51 -0.94
N THR A 215 6.80 -6.73 -1.74
CA THR A 215 7.21 -8.08 -2.17
C THR A 215 7.61 -8.96 -0.98
N GLY A 216 8.40 -8.43 -0.04
CA GLY A 216 8.79 -9.13 1.18
C GLY A 216 7.59 -9.48 2.06
N VAL A 217 6.64 -8.56 2.21
CA VAL A 217 5.39 -8.77 2.94
C VAL A 217 4.52 -9.80 2.24
N ALA A 218 4.38 -9.76 0.92
CA ALA A 218 3.64 -10.76 0.15
C ALA A 218 4.21 -12.18 0.32
N ILE A 219 5.54 -12.34 0.25
CA ILE A 219 6.21 -13.61 0.53
C ILE A 219 5.96 -14.02 2.00
N SER A 220 6.06 -13.07 2.93
CA SER A 220 5.78 -13.35 4.33
C SER A 220 4.33 -13.80 4.54
N ASN A 221 3.35 -13.23 3.84
CA ASN A 221 1.94 -13.61 3.93
C ASN A 221 1.67 -15.04 3.44
N LEU A 222 2.47 -15.53 2.49
CA LEU A 222 2.46 -16.93 2.04
C LEU A 222 3.12 -17.87 3.05
N GLN A 223 4.10 -17.37 3.81
CA GLN A 223 4.86 -18.12 4.81
C GLN A 223 4.33 -18.00 6.25
N LEU A 224 3.44 -17.04 6.52
CA LEU A 224 3.20 -16.50 7.85
C LEU A 224 2.53 -17.52 8.79
N GLU A 225 3.38 -18.09 9.65
CA GLU A 225 3.07 -18.97 10.77
C GLU A 225 2.81 -18.13 12.04
N VAL A 226 1.76 -17.29 12.09
CA VAL A 226 1.51 -16.42 13.27
C VAL A 226 0.24 -16.79 14.05
N VAL A 227 -0.65 -17.61 13.51
CA VAL A 227 -1.80 -18.13 14.25
C VAL A 227 -1.95 -19.62 13.95
N ARG A 228 -1.91 -20.45 15.01
CA ARG A 228 -2.02 -21.93 14.99
C ARG A 228 -3.26 -22.53 14.30
N LEU A 229 -4.11 -21.72 13.66
CA LEU A 229 -5.46 -22.10 13.22
C LEU A 229 -5.62 -22.20 11.69
N ILE A 230 -4.66 -21.78 10.86
CA ILE A 230 -4.79 -21.88 9.40
C ILE A 230 -3.51 -22.47 8.79
N LYS A 231 -3.64 -23.57 8.05
CA LYS A 231 -2.52 -24.29 7.41
C LYS A 231 -1.89 -23.44 6.28
N ASN A 232 -0.56 -23.37 6.27
CA ASN A 232 0.26 -22.57 5.37
C ASN A 232 0.35 -23.18 3.96
N VAL A 233 0.72 -22.36 2.97
CA VAL A 233 1.19 -22.87 1.67
C VAL A 233 2.55 -23.53 1.90
N ASP A 234 2.66 -24.81 1.57
CA ASP A 234 3.92 -25.53 1.73
C ASP A 234 4.90 -25.13 0.61
N LEU A 235 5.79 -24.19 0.92
CA LEU A 235 6.84 -23.73 -0.01
C LEU A 235 8.02 -24.70 -0.11
N ARG A 236 8.03 -25.81 0.64
CA ARG A 236 9.02 -26.89 0.44
C ARG A 236 8.72 -27.69 -0.81
N LEU A 237 7.46 -27.70 -1.25
CA LEU A 237 7.07 -28.34 -2.50
C LEU A 237 7.56 -27.53 -3.69
N THR A 238 8.40 -28.15 -4.52
CA THR A 238 8.86 -27.57 -5.79
C THR A 238 7.71 -27.08 -6.66
N ARG A 239 6.54 -27.76 -6.62
CA ARG A 239 5.32 -27.31 -7.30
C ARG A 239 4.95 -25.87 -6.93
N ASN A 240 4.70 -25.61 -5.66
CA ASN A 240 4.21 -24.31 -5.19
C ASN A 240 5.26 -23.21 -5.40
N LEU A 241 6.53 -23.55 -5.18
CA LEU A 241 7.66 -22.64 -5.39
C LEU A 241 7.79 -22.25 -6.87
N THR A 242 7.68 -23.22 -7.79
CA THR A 242 7.76 -22.97 -9.24
C THR A 242 6.56 -22.16 -9.74
N ILE A 243 5.35 -22.43 -9.25
CA ILE A 243 4.15 -21.64 -9.60
C ILE A 243 4.32 -20.18 -9.19
N MET A 244 4.73 -19.95 -7.94
CA MET A 244 4.97 -18.60 -7.40
C MET A 244 6.07 -17.87 -8.20
N GLY A 245 7.22 -18.51 -8.42
CA GLY A 245 8.32 -17.92 -9.17
C GLY A 245 7.95 -17.59 -10.62
N THR A 246 7.23 -18.50 -11.28
CA THR A 246 6.77 -18.31 -12.67
C THR A 246 5.76 -17.17 -12.76
N ALA A 247 4.81 -17.09 -11.82
CA ALA A 247 3.81 -16.03 -11.79
C ALA A 247 4.44 -14.64 -11.59
N ILE A 248 5.39 -14.51 -10.67
CA ILE A 248 6.11 -13.24 -10.43
C ILE A 248 6.90 -12.84 -11.68
N LEU A 249 7.64 -13.78 -12.27
CA LEU A 249 8.47 -13.49 -13.45
C LEU A 249 7.62 -13.12 -14.66
N MET A 250 6.56 -13.88 -14.95
CA MET A 250 5.65 -13.58 -16.07
C MET A 250 4.88 -12.28 -15.83
N GLY A 251 4.50 -11.99 -14.58
CA GLY A 251 3.90 -10.71 -14.18
C GLY A 251 4.81 -9.50 -14.38
N ALA A 252 6.13 -9.69 -14.46
CA ALA A 252 7.08 -8.63 -14.81
C ALA A 252 7.38 -8.59 -16.32
N VAL A 253 7.62 -9.75 -16.94
CA VAL A 253 8.09 -9.86 -18.34
C VAL A 253 7.00 -9.53 -19.35
N ILE A 254 5.79 -10.06 -19.17
CA ILE A 254 4.71 -9.91 -20.15
C ILE A 254 4.27 -8.44 -20.27
N PRO A 255 3.99 -7.71 -19.17
CA PRO A 255 3.68 -6.29 -19.26
C PRO A 255 4.79 -5.47 -19.89
N HIS A 256 6.04 -5.74 -19.52
CA HIS A 256 7.18 -5.04 -20.10
C HIS A 256 7.31 -5.26 -21.60
N HIS A 257 7.00 -6.47 -22.09
CA HIS A 257 6.96 -6.75 -23.52
C HIS A 257 5.87 -5.94 -24.24
N PHE A 258 4.65 -5.89 -23.68
CA PHE A 258 3.52 -5.17 -24.29
C PHE A 258 3.58 -3.64 -24.13
N GLU A 259 4.33 -3.13 -23.15
CA GLU A 259 4.70 -1.70 -23.05
C GLU A 259 5.54 -1.27 -24.27
N ASN A 260 6.47 -2.13 -24.71
CA ASN A 260 7.34 -1.88 -25.86
C ASN A 260 6.70 -2.26 -27.20
N ASN A 261 5.90 -3.33 -27.22
CA ASN A 261 5.24 -3.87 -28.41
C ASN A 261 3.72 -3.83 -28.23
N ARG A 262 3.13 -2.66 -28.46
CA ARG A 262 1.68 -2.47 -28.32
C ARG A 262 0.91 -3.33 -29.31
N VAL A 263 -0.16 -3.95 -28.83
CA VAL A 263 -1.11 -4.70 -29.67
C VAL A 263 -1.84 -3.73 -30.58
N ASN A 264 -1.90 -4.07 -31.87
CA ASN A 264 -2.66 -3.34 -32.88
C ASN A 264 -3.52 -4.32 -33.69
N THR A 265 -4.80 -4.36 -33.38
CA THR A 265 -5.83 -5.17 -34.02
C THR A 265 -6.62 -4.38 -35.08
N GLY A 266 -6.31 -3.10 -35.27
CA GLY A 266 -6.99 -2.20 -36.20
C GLY A 266 -8.22 -1.50 -35.61
N VAL A 267 -8.67 -1.88 -34.41
CA VAL A 267 -9.77 -1.25 -33.68
C VAL A 267 -9.21 -0.53 -32.45
N LYS A 268 -9.11 0.80 -32.54
CA LYS A 268 -8.50 1.64 -31.49
C LYS A 268 -9.02 1.35 -30.08
N THR A 269 -10.34 1.22 -29.91
CA THR A 269 -10.95 0.94 -28.60
C THR A 269 -10.51 -0.41 -28.02
N MET A 270 -10.38 -1.42 -28.88
CA MET A 270 -9.96 -2.76 -28.46
C MET A 270 -8.47 -2.79 -28.13
N ASP A 271 -7.67 -2.09 -28.93
CA ASP A 271 -6.23 -1.94 -28.69
C ASP A 271 -5.95 -1.20 -27.38
N ASP A 272 -6.67 -0.12 -27.10
CA ASP A 272 -6.55 0.62 -25.84
C ASP A 272 -6.88 -0.27 -24.64
N CYS A 273 -7.95 -1.07 -24.73
CA CYS A 273 -8.34 -2.00 -23.67
C CYS A 273 -7.32 -3.11 -23.46
N LEU A 274 -6.88 -3.77 -24.54
CA LEU A 274 -5.91 -4.86 -24.47
C LEU A 274 -4.57 -4.37 -23.95
N ASN A 275 -4.07 -3.25 -24.47
CA ASN A 275 -2.82 -2.67 -24.01
C ASN A 275 -2.90 -2.23 -22.54
N MET A 276 -4.05 -1.72 -22.09
CA MET A 276 -4.24 -1.37 -20.69
C MET A 276 -4.25 -2.62 -19.79
N LEU A 277 -5.03 -3.65 -20.13
CA LEU A 277 -5.09 -4.90 -19.37
C LEU A 277 -3.73 -5.62 -19.31
N LEU A 278 -3.03 -5.69 -20.45
CA LEU A 278 -1.72 -6.34 -20.55
C LEU A 278 -0.60 -5.55 -19.86
N SER A 279 -0.81 -4.26 -19.58
CA SER A 279 0.14 -3.47 -18.79
C SER A 279 -0.02 -3.68 -17.28
N ILE A 280 -1.13 -4.30 -16.82
CA ILE A 280 -1.38 -4.51 -15.39
C ILE A 280 -0.60 -5.75 -14.91
N ARG A 281 0.56 -5.49 -14.28
CA ARG A 281 1.49 -6.51 -13.75
C ARG A 281 0.83 -7.49 -12.79
N MET A 282 0.02 -6.97 -11.86
CA MET A 282 -0.65 -7.78 -10.84
C MET A 282 -1.73 -8.68 -11.44
N LEU A 283 -2.45 -8.21 -12.47
CA LEU A 283 -3.47 -8.99 -13.18
C LEU A 283 -2.82 -10.19 -13.86
N ILE A 284 -1.75 -9.97 -14.62
CA ILE A 284 -1.07 -11.05 -15.34
C ILE A 284 -0.45 -12.06 -14.37
N ALA A 285 0.22 -11.59 -13.31
CA ALA A 285 0.75 -12.47 -12.27
C ALA A 285 -0.36 -13.34 -11.66
N GLY A 286 -1.50 -12.74 -11.32
CA GLY A 286 -2.65 -13.43 -10.74
C GLY A 286 -3.28 -14.46 -11.69
N VAL A 287 -3.47 -14.11 -12.96
CA VAL A 287 -4.02 -15.04 -13.97
C VAL A 287 -3.07 -16.22 -14.20
N VAL A 288 -1.77 -15.97 -14.33
CA VAL A 288 -0.76 -17.03 -14.50
C VAL A 288 -0.73 -17.93 -13.26
N ALA A 289 -0.72 -17.37 -12.06
CA ALA A 289 -0.77 -18.14 -10.81
C ALA A 289 -2.04 -19.00 -10.73
N PHE A 290 -3.19 -18.44 -11.08
CA PHE A 290 -4.47 -19.13 -11.06
C PHE A 290 -4.50 -20.31 -12.05
N ILE A 291 -4.05 -20.09 -13.29
CA ILE A 291 -4.00 -21.14 -14.31
C ILE A 291 -3.07 -22.25 -13.87
N LEU A 292 -1.86 -21.91 -13.40
CA LEU A 292 -0.87 -22.91 -12.99
C LEU A 292 -1.30 -23.68 -11.74
N ASP A 293 -1.92 -23.03 -10.75
CA ASP A 293 -2.36 -23.72 -9.54
C ASP A 293 -3.56 -24.66 -9.80
N ASN A 294 -4.36 -24.42 -10.83
CA ASN A 294 -5.44 -25.32 -11.24
C ASN A 294 -5.00 -26.43 -12.21
N THR A 295 -4.00 -26.19 -13.04
CA THR A 295 -3.56 -27.15 -14.06
C THR A 295 -2.45 -28.08 -13.59
N VAL A 296 -1.55 -27.64 -12.70
CA VAL A 296 -0.41 -28.43 -12.25
C VAL A 296 -0.80 -29.38 -11.10
N PRO A 297 -0.75 -30.71 -11.29
CA PRO A 297 -1.04 -31.68 -10.24
C PRO A 297 0.12 -31.78 -9.22
N GLY A 298 -0.10 -32.50 -8.11
CA GLY A 298 0.98 -32.87 -7.17
C GLY A 298 1.00 -32.11 -5.84
N ALA A 299 -0.11 -31.49 -5.43
CA ALA A 299 -0.30 -31.02 -4.05
C ALA A 299 -1.74 -31.28 -3.57
N THR A 300 -1.86 -31.62 -2.30
CA THR A 300 -3.15 -31.70 -1.61
C THR A 300 -3.74 -30.30 -1.38
N ARG A 301 -5.05 -30.22 -1.11
CA ARG A 301 -5.72 -28.94 -0.79
C ARG A 301 -5.06 -28.22 0.40
N GLU A 302 -4.64 -28.97 1.40
CA GLU A 302 -4.00 -28.40 2.59
C GLU A 302 -2.63 -27.81 2.25
N GLN A 303 -1.83 -28.49 1.43
CA GLN A 303 -0.51 -28.01 0.98
C GLN A 303 -0.62 -26.77 0.07
N ARG A 304 -1.78 -26.54 -0.54
CA ARG A 304 -2.11 -25.31 -1.29
C ARG A 304 -2.56 -24.15 -0.38
N GLY A 305 -2.64 -24.36 0.93
CA GLY A 305 -3.06 -23.34 1.90
C GLY A 305 -4.57 -23.19 2.06
N PHE A 306 -5.38 -24.16 1.62
CA PHE A 306 -6.81 -24.15 1.91
C PHE A 306 -7.06 -24.62 3.36
N ALA A 307 -7.71 -23.78 4.17
CA ALA A 307 -8.16 -24.15 5.50
C ALA A 307 -9.27 -25.22 5.43
N LEU A 308 -9.26 -26.18 6.36
CA LEU A 308 -10.46 -26.94 6.70
C LEU A 308 -11.44 -25.94 7.35
N LYS A 309 -12.69 -25.93 6.90
CA LYS A 309 -13.75 -25.07 7.45
C LYS A 309 -13.79 -25.23 8.99
N ASP A 310 -13.44 -24.19 9.73
CA ASP A 310 -13.65 -24.17 11.18
C ASP A 310 -15.15 -24.17 11.47
N LEU A 311 -15.67 -25.34 11.83
CA LEU A 311 -16.96 -25.56 12.45
C LEU A 311 -16.89 -25.04 13.89
N ASN A 312 -17.18 -23.75 14.13
CA ASN A 312 -17.55 -23.24 15.46
C ASN A 312 -18.22 -21.86 15.34
N GLU A 313 -19.47 -21.87 14.86
CA GLU A 313 -20.37 -20.71 14.84
C GLU A 313 -21.21 -20.64 16.12
N ASN A 314 -20.62 -20.35 17.27
CA ASN A 314 -21.37 -19.93 18.46
C ASN A 314 -20.50 -19.01 19.32
N ILE A 315 -20.50 -17.71 19.04
CA ILE A 315 -19.79 -16.69 19.84
C ILE A 315 -20.69 -15.46 20.02
N SER A 316 -20.74 -14.94 21.26
CA SER A 316 -21.47 -13.73 21.65
C SER A 316 -20.97 -12.50 20.88
N ALA A 317 -21.89 -11.63 20.46
CA ALA A 317 -21.58 -10.39 19.74
C ALA A 317 -20.68 -9.41 20.54
N GLU A 318 -20.57 -9.58 21.86
CA GLU A 318 -19.74 -8.73 22.72
C GLU A 318 -18.23 -9.00 22.57
N ASP A 319 -17.85 -10.22 22.19
CA ASP A 319 -16.45 -10.63 21.92
C ASP A 319 -16.09 -10.54 20.42
N ASP A 320 -17.01 -10.07 19.58
CA ASP A 320 -16.77 -9.98 18.14
C ASP A 320 -15.95 -8.74 17.78
N GLY A 321 -14.64 -8.96 17.59
CA GLY A 321 -13.68 -8.00 17.07
C GLY A 321 -14.00 -7.43 15.68
N TYR A 322 -15.11 -7.82 15.06
CA TYR A 322 -15.62 -7.27 13.79
C TYR A 322 -16.87 -6.41 13.92
N ALA A 323 -17.54 -6.48 15.07
CA ALA A 323 -18.82 -5.82 15.22
C ALA A 323 -18.63 -4.30 15.45
N PRO A 324 -19.58 -3.47 14.97
CA PRO A 324 -19.44 -2.02 14.95
C PRO A 324 -19.33 -1.43 16.37
N PRO A 325 -18.86 -0.18 16.52
CA PRO A 325 -18.75 0.43 17.85
C PRO A 325 -20.12 0.44 18.56
N PRO A 326 -20.15 0.41 19.91
CA PRO A 326 -21.38 0.31 20.69
C PRO A 326 -22.41 1.40 20.35
N ILE A 327 -21.94 2.57 19.92
CA ILE A 327 -22.76 3.71 19.48
C ILE A 327 -23.62 3.41 18.24
N VAL A 328 -23.18 2.49 17.38
CA VAL A 328 -23.88 2.09 16.14
C VAL A 328 -24.74 0.84 16.39
N ARG A 329 -24.53 0.12 17.50
CA ARG A 329 -25.30 -1.08 17.87
C ARG A 329 -26.60 -0.77 18.65
N ARG A 330 -26.81 0.47 19.04
CA ARG A 330 -28.05 0.96 19.66
C ARG A 330 -29.00 1.46 18.59
#